data_AF-A0A1Y4RY02-F1
#
_entry.id   AF-A0A1Y4RY02-F1
#
_cell.length_a   1.000
_cell.length_b   1.000
_cell.length_c   1.000
_cell.angle_alpha   90.00
_cell.angle_beta   90.00
_cell.angle_gamma   90.00
#
_symmetry.space_group_name_H-M   'P 1'
#
loop_
_entity.id
_entity.type
_entity.pdbx_description
1 polymer ?
#
loop_
_entity_poly.entity_id
_entity_poly.type
_entity_poly.pdbx_seq_one_letter_code
_entity_poly.pdbx_strand_id
1 'polypeptide(L)'
;MQAVSQAWLDAQQQTLVPESYVEVSLTVGDPDAQADATASSNGEQAFSDAAVVAGDAAQSPTLFGTTELNIWGLNSTAEILPDAPPYGDNGYIGNVLSGADGSFTGVIPTITLSFSQTFSAIIPGITIVWSETYGEWAVDFRVTAYNSGAQVFQTTISDNANVQSVVSADIQNYDKIVVEVLKWSLPQHWARIEQITLGIVQVYNKTDLMSYQHTMTVDPLSAELPTTEISFEVSNLNGQYNPDNPQGVEKYLMERQEITTRYGYLLNGAIEWIAAGTFFVSEWNCPQNGITASFKARDAQEYMTDTYSGPSSGTLMAIATAAFQQADMPALSDGSDRWVIDSSLGNIAAATGADLSTNTIKEVLQLCANAACCVLYQDRAGVFHIEPLAAGTTDYAINQFNSYQNSEISLSKQLRAVDINSGQYTLSVAQVGDTQQISNPLISDSQAPVVAQWVANLLTNRRTLSGEFRADPRLDPLDRVVNTNNFATSTVLVTSITYSYGGAFRGSYEGRAGA
;
A
#
# COMPACT_ATOMS: atom_id res chain seq x y z
N MET A 1 10.19 -2.96 -9.73
CA MET A 1 9.68 -1.90 -10.63
C MET A 1 8.23 -2.15 -10.99
N GLN A 2 7.39 -1.12 -10.93
CA GLN A 2 5.96 -1.20 -11.21
C GLN A 2 5.65 -1.38 -12.70
N ALA A 3 4.70 -2.26 -13.02
CA ALA A 3 4.20 -2.47 -14.38
C ALA A 3 3.24 -1.34 -14.79
N VAL A 4 3.32 -0.91 -16.05
CA VAL A 4 2.49 0.16 -16.63
C VAL A 4 2.21 -0.11 -18.10
N SER A 5 1.28 0.65 -18.67
CA SER A 5 0.98 0.62 -20.09
C SER A 5 2.14 1.15 -20.95
N GLN A 6 2.13 0.78 -22.24
CA GLN A 6 3.06 1.36 -23.21
C GLN A 6 2.87 2.88 -23.34
N ALA A 7 1.65 3.41 -23.15
CA ALA A 7 1.39 4.84 -23.21
C ALA A 7 2.13 5.60 -22.10
N TRP A 8 2.25 5.01 -20.91
CA TRP A 8 3.06 5.56 -19.83
C TRP A 8 4.55 5.58 -20.21
N LEU A 9 5.06 4.46 -20.73
CA LEU A 9 6.46 4.36 -21.18
C LEU A 9 6.79 5.44 -22.22
N ASP A 10 5.94 5.57 -23.23
CA ASP A 10 6.11 6.54 -24.32
C ASP A 10 6.04 7.98 -23.80
N ALA A 11 5.14 8.26 -22.84
CA ALA A 11 5.03 9.57 -22.19
C ALA A 11 6.31 9.96 -21.45
N GLN A 12 6.96 9.01 -20.77
CA GLN A 12 8.22 9.26 -20.04
C GLN A 12 9.42 9.50 -20.97
N GLN A 13 9.32 9.18 -22.26
CA GLN A 13 10.34 9.52 -23.27
C GLN A 13 10.16 10.92 -23.88
N GLN A 14 9.06 11.63 -23.55
CA GLN A 14 8.81 12.98 -24.06
C GLN A 14 9.52 14.04 -23.22
N THR A 15 9.85 15.19 -23.81
CA THR A 15 10.46 16.32 -23.10
C THR A 15 9.50 16.92 -22.06
N LEU A 16 8.22 16.99 -22.39
CA LEU A 16 7.15 17.38 -21.47
C LEU A 16 6.36 16.12 -21.13
N VAL A 17 6.36 15.75 -19.85
CA VAL A 17 5.50 14.67 -19.37
C VAL A 17 4.07 15.15 -19.23
N PRO A 18 3.08 14.26 -19.41
CA PRO A 18 1.68 14.56 -19.13
C PRO A 18 1.46 14.99 -17.68
N GLU A 19 0.27 15.52 -17.41
CA GLU A 19 -0.11 15.91 -16.06
C GLU A 19 -0.05 14.69 -15.12
N SER A 20 0.71 14.85 -14.04
CA SER A 20 0.87 13.86 -12.98
C SER A 20 -0.03 14.16 -11.79
N TYR A 21 -0.35 13.12 -11.02
CA TYR A 21 -1.21 13.17 -9.84
C TYR A 21 -0.62 12.33 -8.71
N VAL A 22 -0.91 12.75 -7.48
CA VAL A 22 -0.74 11.96 -6.26
C VAL A 22 -2.10 11.97 -5.56
N GLU A 23 -2.51 10.81 -5.09
CA GLU A 23 -3.69 10.66 -4.25
C GLU A 23 -3.31 9.92 -2.98
N VAL A 24 -3.58 10.54 -1.83
CA VAL A 24 -3.38 9.97 -0.50
C VAL A 24 -4.74 9.71 0.11
N SER A 25 -5.04 8.45 0.38
CA SER A 25 -6.30 8.02 0.99
C SER A 25 -6.06 7.62 2.43
N LEU A 26 -6.63 8.39 3.35
CA LEU A 26 -6.62 8.13 4.78
C LEU A 26 -7.98 7.57 5.17
N THR A 27 -8.03 6.29 5.50
CA THR A 27 -9.22 5.66 6.07
C THR A 27 -9.19 5.91 7.57
N VAL A 28 -10.26 6.39 8.18
CA VAL A 28 -10.38 6.58 9.63
C VAL A 28 -11.61 5.85 10.13
N GLY A 29 -11.43 4.78 10.91
CA GLY A 29 -12.53 3.88 11.26
C GLY A 29 -12.15 2.87 12.34
N ASP A 30 -13.01 1.88 12.55
CA ASP A 30 -12.78 0.77 13.47
C ASP A 30 -12.44 -0.49 12.66
N PRO A 31 -11.15 -0.91 12.62
CA PRO A 31 -10.74 -2.06 11.83
C PRO A 31 -11.30 -3.38 12.36
N ASP A 32 -11.54 -3.50 13.67
CA ASP A 32 -12.11 -4.71 14.27
C ASP A 32 -13.59 -4.84 13.87
N ALA A 33 -14.31 -3.72 13.86
CA ALA A 33 -15.69 -3.68 13.37
C ALA A 33 -15.75 -4.02 11.87
N GLN A 34 -14.85 -3.46 11.07
CA GLN A 34 -14.78 -3.73 9.64
C GLN A 34 -14.55 -5.22 9.36
N ALA A 35 -13.59 -5.84 10.06
CA ALA A 35 -13.27 -7.26 9.90
C ALA A 35 -14.40 -8.21 10.37
N ASP A 36 -15.24 -7.79 11.33
CA ASP A 36 -16.38 -8.58 11.82
C ASP A 36 -17.67 -8.39 10.98
N ALA A 37 -17.69 -7.39 10.09
CA ALA A 37 -18.88 -7.03 9.34
C ALA A 37 -19.27 -8.12 8.32
N THR A 38 -20.46 -8.69 8.48
CA THR A 38 -21.06 -9.59 7.48
C THR A 38 -22.16 -8.87 6.71
N ALA A 39 -21.97 -8.71 5.39
CA ALA A 39 -22.93 -8.06 4.52
C ALA A 39 -23.99 -9.02 3.97
N SER A 40 -25.21 -8.51 3.81
CA SER A 40 -26.33 -9.21 3.18
C SER A 40 -27.25 -8.23 2.45
N SER A 41 -27.94 -8.69 1.42
CA SER A 41 -28.87 -7.87 0.64
C SER A 41 -30.34 -8.32 0.81
N ASN A 42 -31.28 -7.43 0.47
CA ASN A 42 -32.70 -7.80 0.34
C ASN A 42 -33.09 -8.30 -1.06
N GLY A 43 -32.10 -8.67 -1.87
CA GLY A 43 -32.28 -9.12 -3.25
C GLY A 43 -31.19 -8.56 -4.17
N GLU A 44 -30.61 -9.43 -4.98
CA GLU A 44 -29.51 -9.11 -5.88
C GLU A 44 -29.54 -9.94 -7.17
N GLN A 45 -28.78 -9.52 -8.18
CA GLN A 45 -28.60 -10.25 -9.44
C GLN A 45 -27.73 -11.50 -9.25
N ALA A 46 -27.84 -12.47 -10.15
CA ALA A 46 -27.07 -13.73 -10.08
C ALA A 46 -25.54 -13.55 -10.23
N PHE A 47 -25.11 -12.40 -10.73
CA PHE A 47 -23.70 -12.01 -10.91
C PHE A 47 -23.27 -10.89 -9.94
N SER A 48 -24.10 -10.61 -8.93
CA SER A 48 -23.78 -9.79 -7.76
C SER A 48 -23.02 -10.61 -6.72
N ASP A 49 -22.23 -9.93 -5.90
CA ASP A 49 -21.67 -10.46 -4.67
C ASP A 49 -21.84 -9.43 -3.55
N ALA A 50 -23.03 -9.37 -2.94
CA ALA A 50 -23.27 -8.45 -1.83
C ALA A 50 -22.43 -8.78 -0.59
N ALA A 51 -21.89 -9.99 -0.45
CA ALA A 51 -21.17 -10.41 0.75
C ALA A 51 -19.81 -9.70 0.86
N VAL A 52 -19.21 -9.32 -0.27
CA VAL A 52 -17.88 -8.70 -0.31
C VAL A 52 -17.88 -7.18 -0.14
N VAL A 53 -19.05 -6.52 -0.12
CA VAL A 53 -19.12 -5.04 -0.04
C VAL A 53 -18.60 -4.47 1.28
N ALA A 54 -18.59 -5.26 2.35
CA ALA A 54 -17.98 -4.88 3.63
C ALA A 54 -16.53 -5.36 3.77
N GLY A 55 -15.94 -5.92 2.71
CA GLY A 55 -14.53 -6.27 2.70
C GLY A 55 -13.64 -5.05 2.53
N ASP A 56 -12.40 -5.16 2.99
CA ASP A 56 -11.36 -4.17 2.72
C ASP A 56 -10.84 -4.25 1.27
N ALA A 57 -11.24 -5.29 0.53
CA ALA A 57 -10.72 -5.54 -0.81
C ALA A 57 -11.39 -4.58 -1.78
N ALA A 58 -10.57 -3.73 -2.42
CA ALA A 58 -11.02 -2.91 -3.52
C ALA A 58 -11.62 -3.83 -4.59
N GLN A 59 -12.93 -3.70 -4.79
CA GLN A 59 -13.63 -4.45 -5.81
C GLN A 59 -13.16 -3.97 -7.18
N SER A 60 -13.07 -4.88 -8.15
CA SER A 60 -12.83 -4.52 -9.56
C SER A 60 -13.99 -5.05 -10.40
N PRO A 61 -15.19 -4.43 -10.30
CA PRO A 61 -16.36 -4.90 -11.01
C PRO A 61 -16.13 -4.86 -12.52
N THR A 62 -16.73 -5.82 -13.20
CA THR A 62 -16.73 -5.83 -14.67
C THR A 62 -17.96 -5.07 -15.18
N LEU A 63 -17.74 -4.19 -16.17
CA LEU A 63 -18.84 -3.54 -16.87
C LEU A 63 -19.49 -4.55 -17.82
N PHE A 64 -20.64 -5.09 -17.44
CA PHE A 64 -21.40 -6.01 -18.28
C PHE A 64 -22.46 -5.28 -19.11
N GLY A 65 -22.66 -5.74 -20.34
CA GLY A 65 -23.76 -5.31 -21.19
C GLY A 65 -25.10 -5.87 -20.69
N THR A 66 -25.78 -5.13 -19.82
CA THR A 66 -27.08 -5.51 -19.26
C THR A 66 -28.25 -4.93 -20.08
N THR A 67 -29.48 -5.23 -19.65
CA THR A 67 -30.71 -4.71 -20.28
C THR A 67 -31.16 -3.35 -19.72
N GLU A 68 -30.35 -2.74 -18.84
CA GLU A 68 -30.60 -1.41 -18.32
C GLU A 68 -30.46 -0.34 -19.40
N LEU A 69 -31.13 0.79 -19.19
CA LEU A 69 -31.24 1.83 -20.20
C LEU A 69 -29.86 2.40 -20.58
N ASN A 70 -29.50 2.37 -21.86
CA ASN A 70 -28.25 2.96 -22.37
C ASN A 70 -26.92 2.37 -21.82
N ILE A 71 -26.92 1.24 -21.12
CA ILE A 71 -25.66 0.60 -20.67
C ILE A 71 -24.87 0.02 -21.86
N TRP A 72 -25.56 -0.58 -22.84
CA TRP A 72 -24.89 -1.24 -23.96
C TRP A 72 -24.66 -0.29 -25.16
N GLY A 73 -23.56 0.49 -25.10
CA GLY A 73 -23.22 1.52 -26.11
C GLY A 73 -22.60 1.03 -27.43
N LEU A 74 -22.40 -0.29 -27.64
CA LEU A 74 -21.73 -0.89 -28.82
C LEU A 74 -20.33 -0.32 -29.15
N ASN A 75 -19.65 0.23 -28.15
CA ASN A 75 -18.33 0.86 -28.23
C ASN A 75 -17.19 -0.04 -27.70
N SER A 76 -17.46 -1.34 -27.51
CA SER A 76 -16.54 -2.33 -26.94
C SER A 76 -16.07 -2.06 -25.49
N THR A 77 -16.76 -1.19 -24.73
CA THR A 77 -16.42 -0.96 -23.31
C THR A 77 -17.15 -1.90 -22.35
N ALA A 78 -18.18 -2.61 -22.81
CA ALA A 78 -18.96 -3.56 -22.03
C ALA A 78 -18.65 -4.99 -22.44
N GLU A 79 -18.45 -5.87 -21.47
CA GLU A 79 -18.28 -7.31 -21.67
C GLU A 79 -19.62 -8.03 -21.74
N ILE A 80 -19.64 -9.18 -22.42
CA ILE A 80 -20.79 -10.07 -22.42
C ILE A 80 -20.75 -10.89 -21.13
N LEU A 81 -21.85 -10.87 -20.38
CA LEU A 81 -21.98 -11.66 -19.16
C LEU A 81 -21.77 -13.16 -19.49
N PRO A 82 -20.84 -13.85 -18.80
CA PRO A 82 -20.64 -15.29 -18.97
C PRO A 82 -21.90 -16.10 -18.65
N ASP A 83 -22.08 -17.26 -19.28
CA ASP A 83 -23.21 -18.15 -19.02
C ASP A 83 -23.15 -18.83 -17.63
N ALA A 84 -21.97 -18.83 -16.99
CA ALA A 84 -21.70 -19.48 -15.71
C ALA A 84 -20.58 -18.76 -14.94
N PRO A 85 -20.54 -18.87 -13.60
CA PRO A 85 -19.48 -18.26 -12.79
C PRO A 85 -18.09 -18.86 -13.11
N PRO A 86 -17.00 -18.15 -12.77
CA PRO A 86 -16.95 -16.91 -11.98
C PRO A 86 -17.34 -15.66 -12.79
N TYR A 87 -18.06 -14.74 -12.14
CA TYR A 87 -18.49 -13.45 -12.73
C TYR A 87 -17.60 -12.27 -12.34
N GLY A 88 -16.58 -12.49 -11.51
CA GLY A 88 -15.76 -11.45 -10.91
C GLY A 88 -16.40 -10.85 -9.65
N ASP A 89 -15.64 -9.94 -9.03
CA ASP A 89 -15.98 -9.30 -7.76
C ASP A 89 -16.78 -8.02 -8.04
N ASN A 90 -18.09 -8.18 -8.24
CA ASN A 90 -18.96 -7.11 -8.75
C ASN A 90 -19.64 -6.27 -7.66
N GLY A 91 -19.33 -6.52 -6.38
CA GLY A 91 -20.04 -5.94 -5.25
C GLY A 91 -21.55 -6.19 -5.31
N TYR A 92 -22.34 -5.34 -4.67
CA TYR A 92 -23.80 -5.43 -4.72
C TYR A 92 -24.36 -4.88 -6.03
N ILE A 93 -25.18 -5.69 -6.70
CA ILE A 93 -26.03 -5.27 -7.81
C ILE A 93 -27.48 -5.64 -7.48
N GLY A 94 -28.31 -4.63 -7.26
CA GLY A 94 -29.72 -4.81 -6.93
C GLY A 94 -30.51 -5.52 -8.03
N ASN A 95 -31.64 -6.13 -7.65
CA ASN A 95 -32.49 -6.87 -8.58
C ASN A 95 -33.76 -6.13 -9.02
N VAL A 96 -33.90 -4.86 -8.66
CA VAL A 96 -35.05 -4.01 -9.01
C VAL A 96 -34.56 -2.77 -9.73
N LEU A 97 -35.17 -2.45 -10.87
CA LEU A 97 -34.85 -1.24 -11.63
C LEU A 97 -35.43 0.00 -10.96
N SER A 98 -34.67 1.10 -10.98
CA SER A 98 -35.15 2.41 -10.59
C SER A 98 -36.28 2.89 -11.52
N GLY A 99 -37.13 3.76 -10.98
CA GLY A 99 -38.22 4.38 -11.73
C GLY A 99 -37.72 5.34 -12.82
N ALA A 100 -38.65 5.92 -13.56
CA ALA A 100 -38.34 6.89 -14.62
C ALA A 100 -37.68 8.19 -14.09
N ASP A 101 -37.77 8.45 -12.79
CA ASP A 101 -37.12 9.55 -12.09
C ASP A 101 -35.93 9.09 -11.23
N GLY A 102 -35.52 7.82 -11.35
CA GLY A 102 -34.47 7.20 -10.55
C GLY A 102 -34.92 6.71 -9.17
N SER A 103 -36.17 6.93 -8.76
CA SER A 103 -36.64 6.51 -7.42
C SER A 103 -36.92 5.01 -7.33
N PHE A 104 -36.72 4.41 -6.15
CA PHE A 104 -37.14 3.04 -5.88
C PHE A 104 -38.48 3.01 -5.15
N THR A 105 -39.54 2.53 -5.82
CA THR A 105 -40.88 2.41 -5.24
C THR A 105 -41.24 0.94 -4.97
N GLY A 106 -41.71 0.65 -3.76
CA GLY A 106 -42.14 -0.70 -3.36
C GLY A 106 -41.02 -1.49 -2.67
N VAL A 107 -40.02 -1.94 -3.43
CA VAL A 107 -38.82 -2.59 -2.88
C VAL A 107 -37.66 -1.61 -2.97
N ILE A 108 -37.13 -1.21 -1.82
CA ILE A 108 -35.97 -0.33 -1.69
C ILE A 108 -34.73 -1.22 -1.65
N PRO A 109 -33.77 -1.11 -2.59
CA PRO A 109 -32.51 -1.84 -2.50
C PRO A 109 -31.81 -1.58 -1.17
N THR A 110 -31.41 -2.64 -0.46
CA THR A 110 -30.88 -2.54 0.90
C THR A 110 -29.72 -3.49 1.13
N ILE A 111 -28.64 -2.95 1.69
CA ILE A 111 -27.54 -3.72 2.27
C ILE A 111 -27.62 -3.63 3.80
N THR A 112 -27.49 -4.79 4.46
CA THR A 112 -27.42 -4.92 5.91
C THR A 112 -26.07 -5.49 6.30
N LEU A 113 -25.31 -4.72 7.06
CA LEU A 113 -24.10 -5.15 7.77
C LEU A 113 -24.49 -5.64 9.15
N SER A 114 -24.18 -6.89 9.47
CA SER A 114 -24.41 -7.50 10.77
C SER A 114 -23.08 -7.85 11.43
N PHE A 115 -23.02 -7.72 12.75
CA PHE A 115 -21.82 -7.93 13.55
C PHE A 115 -22.04 -9.08 14.53
N SER A 116 -20.99 -9.82 14.87
CA SER A 116 -21.03 -10.92 15.84
C SER A 116 -21.15 -10.43 17.29
N GLN A 117 -20.81 -9.17 17.53
CA GLN A 117 -20.86 -8.50 18.82
C GLN A 117 -21.33 -7.04 18.71
N THR A 118 -21.61 -6.42 19.86
CA THR A 118 -21.86 -4.98 19.92
C THR A 118 -20.53 -4.23 20.00
N PHE A 119 -20.26 -3.38 19.02
CA PHE A 119 -19.11 -2.48 19.03
C PHE A 119 -19.45 -1.21 19.80
N SER A 120 -18.70 -0.95 20.86
CA SER A 120 -18.89 0.21 21.76
C SER A 120 -18.03 1.42 21.36
N ALA A 121 -17.01 1.22 20.53
CA ALA A 121 -16.18 2.29 19.99
C ALA A 121 -17.02 3.26 19.15
N ILE A 122 -16.62 4.54 19.15
CA ILE A 122 -17.24 5.57 18.32
C ILE A 122 -16.55 5.54 16.96
N ILE A 123 -17.30 5.27 15.89
CA ILE A 123 -16.82 5.48 14.52
C ILE A 123 -17.21 6.89 14.03
N PRO A 124 -16.37 7.55 13.20
CA PRO A 124 -16.60 8.91 12.72
C PRO A 124 -17.68 9.02 11.65
N GLY A 125 -18.10 7.91 11.08
CA GLY A 125 -19.04 7.88 9.98
C GLY A 125 -18.98 6.57 9.20
N ILE A 126 -19.61 6.57 8.03
CA ILE A 126 -19.61 5.47 7.08
C ILE A 126 -19.31 6.03 5.69
N THR A 127 -18.41 5.38 4.96
CA THR A 127 -18.09 5.73 3.58
C THR A 127 -18.65 4.66 2.64
N ILE A 128 -19.32 5.09 1.58
CA ILE A 128 -19.93 4.22 0.59
C ILE A 128 -19.37 4.58 -0.78
N VAL A 129 -18.81 3.59 -1.47
CA VAL A 129 -18.44 3.67 -2.88
C VAL A 129 -19.56 3.01 -3.68
N TRP A 130 -20.23 3.80 -4.52
CA TRP A 130 -21.39 3.38 -5.31
C TRP A 130 -20.97 2.54 -6.51
N SER A 131 -20.90 3.12 -7.72
CA SER A 131 -20.27 2.44 -8.84
C SER A 131 -19.33 3.34 -9.63
N GLU A 132 -18.02 3.17 -9.43
CA GLU A 132 -17.00 3.82 -10.26
C GLU A 132 -17.00 3.24 -11.67
N THR A 133 -17.19 1.93 -11.77
CA THR A 133 -17.19 1.18 -13.04
C THR A 133 -18.24 1.72 -14.02
N TYR A 134 -19.44 2.04 -13.52
CA TYR A 134 -20.54 2.55 -14.33
C TYR A 134 -20.64 4.09 -14.29
N GLY A 135 -19.91 4.76 -13.39
CA GLY A 135 -20.05 6.19 -13.14
C GLY A 135 -21.43 6.56 -12.58
N GLU A 136 -21.96 5.72 -11.69
CA GLU A 136 -23.31 5.83 -11.14
C GLU A 136 -23.30 5.94 -9.61
N TRP A 137 -24.33 6.58 -9.04
CA TRP A 137 -24.40 6.82 -7.60
C TRP A 137 -25.83 6.92 -7.07
N ALA A 138 -25.99 6.69 -5.77
CA ALA A 138 -27.24 6.99 -5.09
C ALA A 138 -27.38 8.51 -4.94
N VAL A 139 -28.46 9.08 -5.44
CA VAL A 139 -28.80 10.50 -5.25
C VAL A 139 -29.39 10.72 -3.85
N ASP A 140 -30.30 9.83 -3.46
CA ASP A 140 -30.90 9.83 -2.14
C ASP A 140 -30.70 8.45 -1.51
N PHE A 141 -30.21 8.41 -0.28
CA PHE A 141 -30.00 7.18 0.46
C PHE A 141 -30.09 7.40 1.96
N ARG A 142 -30.34 6.34 2.71
CA ARG A 142 -30.49 6.38 4.16
C ARG A 142 -29.55 5.38 4.81
N VAL A 143 -28.93 5.81 5.91
CA VAL A 143 -28.07 4.96 6.74
C VAL A 143 -28.64 4.92 8.14
N THR A 144 -28.83 3.71 8.67
CA THR A 144 -29.43 3.47 9.99
C THR A 144 -28.59 2.47 10.77
N ALA A 145 -28.17 2.83 11.99
CA ALA A 145 -27.49 1.91 12.89
C ALA A 145 -28.43 1.47 14.02
N TYR A 146 -28.29 0.21 14.44
CA TYR A 146 -29.09 -0.41 15.49
C TYR A 146 -28.21 -1.03 16.57
N ASN A 147 -28.82 -1.22 17.75
CA ASN A 147 -28.31 -2.01 18.85
C ASN A 147 -29.44 -2.83 19.43
N SER A 148 -29.31 -4.16 19.41
CA SER A 148 -30.31 -5.09 19.95
C SER A 148 -31.72 -4.81 19.40
N GLY A 149 -31.79 -4.39 18.13
CA GLY A 149 -33.02 -4.00 17.43
C GLY A 149 -33.51 -2.57 17.66
N ALA A 150 -32.94 -1.81 18.61
CA ALA A 150 -33.25 -0.40 18.80
C ALA A 150 -32.42 0.46 17.85
N GLN A 151 -33.04 1.44 17.19
CA GLN A 151 -32.33 2.40 16.35
C GLN A 151 -31.50 3.34 17.23
N VAL A 152 -30.17 3.35 17.03
CA VAL A 152 -29.24 4.24 17.75
C VAL A 152 -28.80 5.44 16.90
N PHE A 153 -28.85 5.32 15.58
CA PHE A 153 -28.53 6.39 14.65
C PHE A 153 -29.35 6.24 13.36
N GLN A 154 -29.72 7.36 12.74
CA GLN A 154 -30.27 7.40 11.40
C GLN A 154 -29.98 8.75 10.75
N THR A 155 -29.55 8.73 9.50
CA THR A 155 -29.48 9.92 8.66
C THR A 155 -29.94 9.62 7.24
N THR A 156 -30.46 10.63 6.55
CA THR A 156 -30.83 10.54 5.14
C THR A 156 -30.05 11.60 4.38
N ILE A 157 -29.32 11.16 3.37
CA ILE A 157 -28.60 12.02 2.45
C ILE A 157 -29.48 12.23 1.23
N SER A 158 -29.51 13.47 0.74
CA SER A 158 -30.26 13.87 -0.44
C SER A 158 -29.37 14.67 -1.37
N ASP A 159 -29.69 14.65 -2.65
CA ASP A 159 -28.98 15.39 -3.71
C ASP A 159 -27.47 15.05 -3.80
N ASN A 160 -27.09 13.81 -3.48
CA ASN A 160 -25.72 13.36 -3.71
C ASN A 160 -25.40 13.33 -5.22
N ALA A 161 -24.20 13.81 -5.55
CA ALA A 161 -23.69 13.93 -6.91
C ALA A 161 -22.36 13.18 -7.12
N ASN A 162 -21.91 12.42 -6.13
CA ASN A 162 -20.60 11.78 -6.10
C ASN A 162 -20.71 10.26 -6.01
N VAL A 163 -19.80 9.56 -6.70
CA VAL A 163 -19.67 8.10 -6.63
C VAL A 163 -19.17 7.61 -5.26
N GLN A 164 -18.38 8.42 -4.56
CA GLN A 164 -18.06 8.18 -3.15
C GLN A 164 -18.88 9.12 -2.27
N SER A 165 -19.56 8.55 -1.28
CA SER A 165 -20.34 9.29 -0.28
C SER A 165 -19.77 9.07 1.11
N VAL A 166 -19.44 10.16 1.80
CA VAL A 166 -18.99 10.15 3.20
C VAL A 166 -20.14 10.61 4.09
N VAL A 167 -20.65 9.71 4.93
CA VAL A 167 -21.68 10.00 5.93
C VAL A 167 -21.00 10.28 7.26
N SER A 168 -20.69 11.54 7.54
CA SER A 168 -20.06 11.94 8.80
C SER A 168 -21.05 11.96 9.96
N ALA A 169 -20.81 11.14 10.98
CA ALA A 169 -21.60 11.09 12.21
C ALA A 169 -20.86 10.30 13.31
N ASP A 170 -21.01 10.72 14.57
CA ASP A 170 -20.57 9.90 15.71
C ASP A 170 -21.54 8.72 15.91
N ILE A 171 -21.15 7.53 15.45
CA ILE A 171 -21.93 6.29 15.59
C ILE A 171 -21.26 5.41 16.65
N GLN A 172 -22.01 4.97 17.65
CA GLN A 172 -21.50 4.17 18.76
C GLN A 172 -22.53 3.15 19.24
N ASN A 173 -22.05 2.11 19.91
CA ASN A 173 -22.89 1.05 20.48
C ASN A 173 -23.82 0.45 19.42
N TYR A 174 -23.25 -0.18 18.40
CA TYR A 174 -24.02 -0.76 17.29
C TYR A 174 -23.70 -2.25 17.11
N ASP A 175 -24.69 -3.00 16.62
CA ASP A 175 -24.58 -4.41 16.24
C ASP A 175 -25.17 -4.70 14.85
N LYS A 176 -25.68 -3.66 14.18
CA LYS A 176 -26.20 -3.72 12.81
C LYS A 176 -26.22 -2.34 12.15
N ILE A 177 -25.81 -2.25 10.90
CA ILE A 177 -25.91 -1.06 10.05
C ILE A 177 -26.69 -1.41 8.78
N VAL A 178 -27.60 -0.52 8.37
CA VAL A 178 -28.46 -0.71 7.20
C VAL A 178 -28.29 0.49 6.27
N VAL A 179 -28.00 0.21 5.00
CA VAL A 179 -27.89 1.20 3.91
C VAL A 179 -29.04 0.95 2.92
N GLU A 180 -29.88 1.97 2.74
CA GLU A 180 -31.05 1.93 1.86
C GLU A 180 -30.90 2.93 0.71
N VAL A 181 -30.95 2.45 -0.53
CA VAL A 181 -30.86 3.31 -1.72
C VAL A 181 -32.26 3.77 -2.12
N LEU A 182 -32.56 5.05 -1.92
CA LEU A 182 -33.89 5.62 -2.15
C LEU A 182 -34.06 6.13 -3.59
N LYS A 183 -32.98 6.66 -4.18
CA LYS A 183 -32.97 7.20 -5.54
C LYS A 183 -31.60 7.03 -6.18
N TRP A 184 -31.58 6.64 -7.45
CA TRP A 184 -30.39 6.43 -8.27
C TRP A 184 -30.13 7.58 -9.25
N SER A 185 -28.89 7.75 -9.68
CA SER A 185 -28.48 8.83 -10.59
C SER A 185 -29.06 8.70 -11.99
N LEU A 186 -29.29 7.46 -12.46
CA LEU A 186 -29.89 7.16 -13.76
C LEU A 186 -31.23 6.41 -13.63
N PRO A 187 -32.22 6.71 -14.50
CA PRO A 187 -33.52 6.04 -14.48
C PRO A 187 -33.46 4.68 -15.16
N GLN A 188 -34.22 3.69 -14.66
CA GLN A 188 -34.24 2.31 -15.17
C GLN A 188 -32.90 1.57 -15.05
N HIS A 189 -32.21 1.79 -13.92
CA HIS A 189 -30.94 1.13 -13.58
C HIS A 189 -31.06 0.42 -12.22
N TRP A 190 -30.23 -0.58 -11.99
CA TRP A 190 -30.05 -1.23 -10.70
C TRP A 190 -29.17 -0.38 -9.78
N ALA A 191 -29.50 -0.37 -8.48
CA ALA A 191 -28.60 0.17 -7.47
C ALA A 191 -27.34 -0.69 -7.40
N ARG A 192 -26.17 -0.03 -7.29
CA ARG A 192 -24.87 -0.69 -7.19
C ARG A 192 -24.10 -0.18 -5.99
N ILE A 193 -23.43 -1.07 -5.27
CA ILE A 193 -22.51 -0.69 -4.19
C ILE A 193 -21.25 -1.54 -4.33
N GLU A 194 -20.14 -0.88 -4.61
CA GLU A 194 -18.83 -1.51 -4.71
C GLU A 194 -18.22 -1.72 -3.32
N GLN A 195 -18.34 -0.74 -2.41
CA GLN A 195 -17.74 -0.88 -1.07
C GLN A 195 -18.47 -0.06 0.01
N ILE A 196 -18.49 -0.58 1.23
CA ILE A 196 -18.92 0.11 2.45
C ILE A 196 -17.82 -0.01 3.51
N THR A 197 -17.28 1.14 3.91
CA THR A 197 -16.26 1.25 4.95
C THR A 197 -16.87 1.86 6.22
N LEU A 198 -16.65 1.21 7.37
CA LEU A 198 -17.03 1.63 8.71
C LEU A 198 -16.06 2.70 9.23
N GLY A 199 -16.14 3.85 8.58
CA GLY A 199 -15.28 4.98 8.84
C GLY A 199 -15.44 6.07 7.79
N ILE A 200 -14.60 7.09 7.91
CA ILE A 200 -14.45 8.13 6.90
C ILE A 200 -13.20 7.83 6.08
N VAL A 201 -13.34 7.68 4.76
CA VAL A 201 -12.21 7.67 3.84
C VAL A 201 -12.00 9.08 3.33
N GLN A 202 -10.92 9.71 3.78
CA GLN A 202 -10.52 11.05 3.36
C GLN A 202 -9.49 10.92 2.23
N VAL A 203 -9.86 11.38 1.04
CA VAL A 203 -8.99 11.35 -0.15
C VAL A 203 -8.42 12.74 -0.37
N TYR A 204 -7.10 12.88 -0.27
CA TYR A 204 -6.38 14.10 -0.62
C TYR A 204 -5.77 13.97 -2.00
N ASN A 205 -6.16 14.86 -2.90
CA ASN A 205 -5.64 14.89 -4.25
C ASN A 205 -4.73 16.11 -4.47
N LYS A 206 -4.32 16.34 -5.72
CA LYS A 206 -3.46 17.46 -6.14
C LYS A 206 -3.93 18.84 -5.64
N THR A 207 -5.23 19.08 -5.47
CA THR A 207 -5.74 20.37 -4.97
C THR A 207 -5.64 20.53 -3.46
N ASP A 208 -5.57 19.41 -2.73
CA ASP A 208 -5.57 19.39 -1.27
C ASP A 208 -4.15 19.28 -0.71
N LEU A 209 -3.27 18.60 -1.44
CA LEU A 209 -1.86 18.38 -1.11
C LEU A 209 -1.01 19.62 -1.41
N MET A 210 -0.41 20.18 -0.38
CA MET A 210 0.54 21.29 -0.46
C MET A 210 1.96 20.81 -0.76
N SER A 211 2.30 19.63 -0.22
CA SER A 211 3.56 18.94 -0.50
C SER A 211 3.38 17.44 -0.25
N TYR A 212 4.14 16.63 -0.97
CA TYR A 212 4.22 15.19 -0.75
C TYR A 212 5.65 14.69 -1.02
N GLN A 213 6.14 13.81 -0.17
CA GLN A 213 7.42 13.13 -0.30
C GLN A 213 7.25 11.65 0.07
N HIS A 214 7.91 10.77 -0.67
CA HIS A 214 8.00 9.34 -0.41
C HIS A 214 9.47 8.92 -0.48
N THR A 215 10.02 8.40 0.61
CA THR A 215 11.38 7.90 0.70
C THR A 215 11.37 6.41 0.96
N MET A 216 12.15 5.66 0.17
CA MET A 216 12.34 4.22 0.33
C MET A 216 13.84 3.91 0.34
N THR A 217 14.28 3.04 1.25
CA THR A 217 15.65 2.54 1.32
C THR A 217 15.63 1.07 1.69
N VAL A 218 16.43 0.26 0.99
CA VAL A 218 16.63 -1.15 1.30
C VAL A 218 18.12 -1.46 1.23
N ASP A 219 18.63 -2.11 2.28
CA ASP A 219 19.99 -2.65 2.25
C ASP A 219 20.00 -4.00 1.52
N PRO A 220 20.69 -4.12 0.37
CA PRO A 220 20.82 -5.38 -0.36
C PRO A 220 21.53 -6.50 0.43
N LEU A 221 22.17 -6.20 1.56
CA LEU A 221 22.74 -7.20 2.48
C LEU A 221 21.83 -7.54 3.67
N SER A 222 20.68 -6.87 3.81
CA SER A 222 19.85 -6.93 5.02
C SER A 222 20.65 -6.69 6.30
N ALA A 223 21.69 -5.84 6.26
CA ALA A 223 22.47 -5.46 7.45
C ALA A 223 21.87 -4.22 8.14
N GLU A 224 21.04 -3.46 7.43
CA GLU A 224 20.14 -2.44 7.97
C GLU A 224 18.69 -2.77 7.64
N LEU A 225 17.75 -2.39 8.51
CA LEU A 225 16.33 -2.57 8.26
C LEU A 225 15.91 -1.68 7.08
N PRO A 226 15.02 -2.15 6.19
CA PRO A 226 14.46 -1.29 5.15
C PRO A 226 13.71 -0.12 5.79
N THR A 227 13.54 0.97 5.06
CA THR A 227 12.73 2.09 5.51
C THR A 227 11.86 2.56 4.35
N THR A 228 10.56 2.66 4.58
CA THR A 228 9.61 3.21 3.63
C THR A 228 8.73 4.21 4.39
N GLU A 229 8.80 5.48 3.99
CA GLU A 229 8.16 6.60 4.68
C GLU A 229 7.54 7.57 3.67
N ILE A 230 6.32 8.01 3.96
CA ILE A 230 5.71 9.17 3.30
C ILE A 230 5.56 10.32 4.26
N SER A 231 5.73 11.54 3.74
CA SER A 231 5.34 12.77 4.42
C SER A 231 4.53 13.64 3.49
N PHE A 232 3.45 14.22 3.99
CA PHE A 232 2.58 15.07 3.19
C PHE A 232 1.94 16.17 4.03
N GLU A 233 1.62 17.27 3.36
CA GLU A 233 0.97 18.42 3.96
C GLU A 233 -0.33 18.72 3.25
N VAL A 234 -1.39 18.93 4.02
CA VAL A 234 -2.72 19.28 3.51
C VAL A 234 -3.09 20.69 3.96
N SER A 235 -3.88 21.39 3.16
CA SER A 235 -4.44 22.69 3.54
C SER A 235 -5.33 22.55 4.79
N ASN A 236 -5.10 23.41 5.78
CA ASN A 236 -5.89 23.51 7.01
C ASN A 236 -6.52 24.91 7.20
N LEU A 237 -6.75 25.64 6.09
CA LEU A 237 -7.32 27.00 6.13
C LEU A 237 -8.73 27.06 6.74
N ASN A 238 -9.47 25.96 6.71
CA ASN A 238 -10.80 25.81 7.31
C ASN A 238 -10.74 25.37 8.79
N GLY A 239 -9.55 25.12 9.35
CA GLY A 239 -9.37 24.65 10.72
C GLY A 239 -9.84 23.21 10.96
N GLN A 240 -9.91 22.37 9.92
CA GLN A 240 -10.36 20.98 10.00
C GLN A 240 -9.49 20.11 10.94
N TYR A 241 -8.20 20.39 11.05
CA TYR A 241 -7.25 19.69 11.95
C TYR A 241 -6.85 20.55 13.15
N ASN A 242 -7.67 21.53 13.53
CA ASN A 242 -7.40 22.33 14.73
C ASN A 242 -7.92 21.60 15.98
N PRO A 243 -7.10 21.37 17.01
CA PRO A 243 -7.53 20.71 18.25
C PRO A 243 -8.69 21.41 18.97
N ASP A 244 -8.78 22.73 18.80
CA ASP A 244 -9.84 23.54 19.39
C ASP A 244 -11.13 23.55 18.54
N ASN A 245 -11.16 22.90 17.37
CA ASN A 245 -12.35 22.78 16.54
C ASN A 245 -13.20 21.58 16.99
N PRO A 246 -14.36 21.79 17.63
CA PRO A 246 -15.24 20.71 18.10
C PRO A 246 -15.89 19.90 16.96
N GLN A 247 -15.76 20.36 15.70
CA GLN A 247 -16.17 19.65 14.49
C GLN A 247 -14.96 19.20 13.64
N GLY A 248 -13.75 19.33 14.17
CA GLY A 248 -12.52 18.91 13.51
C GLY A 248 -12.42 17.39 13.38
N VAL A 249 -11.71 16.93 12.36
CA VAL A 249 -11.48 15.49 12.12
C VAL A 249 -10.37 14.91 12.97
N GLU A 250 -9.61 15.77 13.67
CA GLU A 250 -8.52 15.35 14.56
C GLU A 250 -8.96 14.34 15.62
N LYS A 251 -10.18 14.49 16.18
CA LYS A 251 -10.66 13.58 17.23
C LYS A 251 -10.71 12.11 16.78
N TYR A 252 -10.57 11.86 15.49
CA TYR A 252 -10.58 10.54 14.89
C TYR A 252 -9.20 10.10 14.38
N LEU A 253 -8.20 10.98 14.33
CA LEU A 253 -6.83 10.62 13.93
C LEU A 253 -6.17 9.78 15.03
N MET A 254 -6.06 8.47 14.81
CA MET A 254 -5.34 7.55 15.68
C MET A 254 -3.97 7.18 15.10
N GLU A 255 -3.01 6.84 15.97
CA GLU A 255 -1.76 6.21 15.54
C GLU A 255 -2.06 4.87 14.87
N ARG A 256 -1.21 4.46 13.91
CA ARG A 256 -1.34 3.21 13.13
C ARG A 256 -2.58 3.13 12.23
N GLN A 257 -3.18 4.27 11.90
CA GLN A 257 -4.23 4.31 10.88
C GLN A 257 -3.63 4.04 9.50
N GLU A 258 -4.25 3.14 8.72
CA GLU A 258 -3.79 2.81 7.37
C GLU A 258 -3.97 4.00 6.40
N ILE A 259 -2.93 4.27 5.63
CA ILE A 259 -2.90 5.21 4.51
C ILE A 259 -2.50 4.43 3.26
N THR A 260 -3.29 4.54 2.22
CA THR A 260 -2.91 4.08 0.88
C THR A 260 -2.57 5.28 0.02
N THR A 261 -1.57 5.15 -0.83
CA THR A 261 -1.21 6.21 -1.78
C THR A 261 -1.06 5.62 -3.18
N ARG A 262 -1.47 6.40 -4.19
CA ARG A 262 -1.27 6.06 -5.61
C ARG A 262 -0.74 7.24 -6.42
N TYR A 263 -0.03 6.92 -7.49
CA TYR A 263 0.54 7.87 -8.44
C TYR A 263 -0.16 7.74 -9.78
N GLY A 264 -0.49 8.87 -10.40
CA GLY A 264 -1.25 8.88 -11.65
C GLY A 264 -0.63 9.75 -12.73
N TYR A 265 -0.87 9.40 -13.99
CA TYR A 265 -0.64 10.28 -15.14
C TYR A 265 -1.88 10.31 -16.04
N LEU A 266 -2.24 11.51 -16.53
CA LEU A 266 -3.29 11.67 -17.53
C LEU A 266 -2.78 11.22 -18.91
N LEU A 267 -3.23 10.06 -19.36
CA LEU A 267 -2.83 9.40 -20.60
C LEU A 267 -4.07 9.14 -21.45
N ASN A 268 -4.06 9.57 -22.71
CA ASN A 268 -5.17 9.35 -23.67
C ASN A 268 -6.56 9.75 -23.14
N GLY A 269 -6.64 10.75 -22.27
CA GLY A 269 -7.90 11.26 -21.70
C GLY A 269 -8.37 10.58 -20.42
N ALA A 270 -7.65 9.59 -19.89
CA ALA A 270 -7.91 8.92 -18.62
C ALA A 270 -6.66 8.94 -17.72
N ILE A 271 -6.85 8.87 -16.40
CA ILE A 271 -5.71 8.75 -15.49
C ILE A 271 -5.37 7.27 -15.34
N GLU A 272 -4.15 6.89 -15.72
CA GLU A 272 -3.59 5.59 -15.36
C GLU A 272 -2.95 5.72 -13.98
N TRP A 273 -3.25 4.78 -13.08
CA TRP A 273 -2.78 4.78 -11.70
C TRP A 273 -1.85 3.59 -11.44
N ILE A 274 -0.82 3.83 -10.62
CA ILE A 274 0.00 2.78 -10.00
C ILE A 274 -0.02 2.96 -8.48
N ALA A 275 0.10 1.87 -7.73
CA ALA A 275 0.28 1.93 -6.29
C ALA A 275 1.58 2.69 -5.96
N ALA A 276 1.54 3.54 -4.94
CA ALA A 276 2.72 4.14 -4.33
C ALA A 276 3.14 3.35 -3.09
N GLY A 277 2.18 2.91 -2.28
CA GLY A 277 2.43 2.11 -1.10
C GLY A 277 1.24 2.08 -0.14
N THR A 278 1.30 1.17 0.83
CA THR A 278 0.43 1.12 2.00
C THR A 278 1.27 1.43 3.24
N PHE A 279 0.81 2.39 4.03
CA PHE A 279 1.53 2.98 5.16
C PHE A 279 0.63 3.08 6.39
N PHE A 280 1.22 3.36 7.54
CA PHE A 280 0.53 3.53 8.80
C PHE A 280 0.96 4.85 9.44
N VAL A 281 0.00 5.69 9.84
CA VAL A 281 0.28 6.99 10.46
C VAL A 281 1.18 6.81 11.67
N SER A 282 2.35 7.44 11.65
CA SER A 282 3.32 7.42 12.74
C SER A 282 3.33 8.73 13.52
N GLU A 283 3.26 9.87 12.81
CA GLU A 283 3.28 11.19 13.42
C GLU A 283 2.32 12.10 12.65
N TRP A 284 1.63 13.00 13.35
CA TRP A 284 0.98 14.12 12.72
C TRP A 284 1.16 15.38 13.57
N ASN A 285 1.17 16.53 12.93
CA ASN A 285 1.33 17.82 13.58
C ASN A 285 0.49 18.87 12.87
N CYS A 286 -0.22 19.67 13.66
CA CYS A 286 -0.91 20.87 13.19
C CYS A 286 -0.47 22.04 14.07
N PRO A 287 0.44 22.91 13.60
CA PRO A 287 0.82 24.10 14.34
C PRO A 287 -0.42 24.96 14.62
N GLN A 288 -0.53 25.51 15.84
CA GLN A 288 -1.74 26.26 16.27
C GLN A 288 -2.08 27.48 15.39
N ASN A 289 -1.08 28.05 14.69
CA ASN A 289 -1.24 29.13 13.70
C ASN A 289 -0.90 28.66 12.26
N GLY A 290 -0.81 27.35 12.05
CA GLY A 290 -0.47 26.73 10.77
C GLY A 290 -1.66 26.76 9.83
N ILE A 291 -1.39 27.10 8.56
CA ILE A 291 -2.37 26.99 7.47
C ILE A 291 -2.33 25.59 6.84
N THR A 292 -1.51 24.68 7.37
CA THR A 292 -1.35 23.30 6.92
C THR A 292 -1.33 22.33 8.11
N ALA A 293 -1.73 21.09 7.86
CA ALA A 293 -1.48 19.95 8.73
C ALA A 293 -0.47 19.03 8.05
N SER A 294 0.52 18.55 8.81
CA SER A 294 1.61 17.71 8.31
C SER A 294 1.48 16.30 8.88
N PHE A 295 1.60 15.30 8.02
CA PHE A 295 1.50 13.89 8.37
C PHE A 295 2.78 13.16 7.97
N LYS A 296 3.15 12.16 8.78
CA LYS A 296 4.13 11.14 8.42
C LYS A 296 3.55 9.76 8.65
N ALA A 297 3.81 8.87 7.71
CA ALA A 297 3.41 7.48 7.80
C ALA A 297 4.56 6.58 7.35
N ARG A 298 4.66 5.40 7.99
CA ARG A 298 5.73 4.41 7.76
C ARG A 298 5.13 3.07 7.33
N ASP A 299 5.98 2.16 6.89
CA ASP A 299 5.60 0.76 6.66
C ASP A 299 5.12 0.05 7.95
N ALA A 300 4.71 -1.21 7.82
CA ALA A 300 4.17 -1.99 8.94
C ALA A 300 5.25 -2.47 9.94
N GLN A 301 6.50 -1.99 9.87
CA GLN A 301 7.53 -2.35 10.86
C GLN A 301 7.18 -1.90 12.29
N GLU A 302 6.26 -0.96 12.46
CA GLU A 302 5.73 -0.53 13.76
C GLU A 302 5.02 -1.67 14.52
N TYR A 303 4.60 -2.74 13.84
CA TYR A 303 4.06 -3.96 14.48
C TYR A 303 5.15 -4.93 14.95
N MET A 304 6.40 -4.70 14.57
CA MET A 304 7.52 -5.63 14.79
C MET A 304 8.55 -5.09 15.81
N THR A 305 8.13 -4.16 16.67
CA THR A 305 8.99 -3.52 17.68
C THR A 305 9.14 -4.33 18.96
N ASP A 306 8.23 -5.28 19.21
CA ASP A 306 8.25 -6.11 20.41
C ASP A 306 9.45 -7.06 20.43
N THR A 307 9.88 -7.45 21.63
CA THR A 307 10.93 -8.45 21.83
C THR A 307 10.47 -9.82 21.32
N TYR A 308 11.33 -10.47 20.53
CA TYR A 308 11.04 -11.79 20.00
C TYR A 308 11.06 -12.86 21.11
N SER A 309 10.07 -13.76 21.08
CA SER A 309 9.89 -14.83 22.07
C SER A 309 9.77 -16.23 21.46
N GLY A 310 9.91 -16.33 20.13
CA GLY A 310 9.84 -17.58 19.39
C GLY A 310 11.14 -18.41 19.42
N PRO A 311 11.22 -19.47 18.58
CA PRO A 311 12.37 -20.36 18.54
C PRO A 311 13.65 -19.65 18.05
N SER A 312 14.80 -20.00 18.64
CA SER A 312 16.14 -19.60 18.16
C SER A 312 16.92 -20.73 17.47
N SER A 313 16.26 -21.86 17.20
CA SER A 313 16.88 -23.05 16.60
C SER A 313 15.95 -23.69 15.58
N GLY A 314 16.50 -24.52 14.70
CA GLY A 314 15.78 -25.08 13.55
C GLY A 314 16.19 -24.41 12.26
N THR A 315 15.27 -24.32 11.30
CA THR A 315 15.51 -23.66 10.00
C THR A 315 15.27 -22.17 10.11
N LEU A 316 15.95 -21.36 9.28
CA LEU A 316 15.71 -19.92 9.21
C LEU A 316 14.26 -19.61 8.85
N MET A 317 13.64 -20.45 8.01
CA MET A 317 12.21 -20.36 7.68
C MET A 317 11.34 -20.45 8.93
N ALA A 318 11.55 -21.46 9.79
CA ALA A 318 10.72 -21.63 10.99
C ALA A 318 10.84 -20.45 11.97
N ILE A 319 12.05 -19.88 12.10
CA ILE A 319 12.30 -18.70 12.93
C ILE A 319 11.59 -17.47 12.36
N ALA A 320 11.75 -17.21 11.06
CA ALA A 320 11.14 -16.08 10.38
C ALA A 320 9.60 -16.16 10.36
N THR A 321 9.03 -17.35 10.09
CA THR A 321 7.57 -17.57 10.19
C THR A 321 7.07 -17.29 11.60
N ALA A 322 7.74 -17.79 12.65
CA ALA A 322 7.34 -17.53 14.03
C ALA A 322 7.47 -16.03 14.39
N ALA A 323 8.46 -15.33 13.84
CA ALA A 323 8.62 -13.88 14.03
C ALA A 323 7.48 -13.09 13.38
N PHE A 324 7.12 -13.39 12.13
CA PHE A 324 5.97 -12.76 11.49
C PHE A 324 4.63 -13.10 12.16
N GLN A 325 4.45 -14.34 12.60
CA GLN A 325 3.26 -14.74 13.37
C GLN A 325 3.17 -14.00 14.72
N GLN A 326 4.31 -13.79 15.39
CA GLN A 326 4.34 -13.01 16.63
C GLN A 326 4.04 -11.52 16.37
N ALA A 327 4.38 -10.99 15.19
CA ALA A 327 4.09 -9.59 14.84
C ALA A 327 2.59 -9.28 14.78
N ASP A 328 1.76 -10.30 14.53
CA ASP A 328 0.29 -10.21 14.47
C ASP A 328 -0.19 -9.02 13.63
N MET A 329 0.45 -8.84 12.47
CA MET A 329 0.09 -7.77 11.53
C MET A 329 -1.33 -8.01 11.01
N PRO A 330 -2.11 -6.94 10.78
CA PRO A 330 -3.44 -7.09 10.18
C PRO A 330 -3.31 -7.80 8.83
N ALA A 331 -4.24 -8.69 8.53
CA ALA A 331 -4.28 -9.37 7.24
C ALA A 331 -4.40 -8.35 6.08
N LEU A 332 -4.04 -8.77 4.88
CA LEU A 332 -4.47 -8.07 3.68
C LEU A 332 -5.99 -8.19 3.51
N SER A 333 -6.52 -7.34 2.65
CA SER A 333 -7.94 -7.27 2.37
C SER A 333 -8.55 -8.55 1.75
N ASP A 334 -7.72 -9.38 1.11
CA ASP A 334 -8.08 -10.71 0.61
C ASP A 334 -7.96 -11.82 1.67
N GLY A 335 -7.64 -11.46 2.92
CA GLY A 335 -7.43 -12.35 4.05
C GLY A 335 -6.06 -13.03 4.08
N SER A 336 -5.15 -12.73 3.14
CA SER A 336 -3.80 -13.28 3.13
C SER A 336 -2.87 -12.58 4.12
N ASP A 337 -1.79 -13.26 4.48
CA ASP A 337 -0.75 -12.71 5.35
C ASP A 337 0.02 -11.56 4.65
N ARG A 338 0.43 -10.54 5.40
CA ARG A 338 1.28 -9.44 4.91
C ARG A 338 2.77 -9.80 4.80
N TRP A 339 3.08 -11.06 4.55
CA TRP A 339 4.47 -11.50 4.42
C TRP A 339 4.61 -12.75 3.54
N VAL A 340 5.74 -12.83 2.85
CA VAL A 340 6.17 -13.97 2.05
C VAL A 340 7.63 -14.27 2.36
N ILE A 341 7.94 -15.55 2.57
CA ILE A 341 9.29 -16.04 2.83
C ILE A 341 9.65 -17.03 1.74
N ASP A 342 10.79 -16.81 1.08
CA ASP A 342 11.25 -17.71 0.04
C ASP A 342 11.59 -19.11 0.60
N SER A 343 11.21 -20.13 -0.17
CA SER A 343 11.35 -21.53 0.22
C SER A 343 12.80 -21.96 0.51
N SER A 344 13.81 -21.24 -0.01
CA SER A 344 15.22 -21.54 0.21
C SER A 344 15.61 -21.50 1.69
N LEU A 345 14.95 -20.67 2.51
CA LEU A 345 15.20 -20.57 3.96
C LEU A 345 14.89 -21.88 4.70
N GLY A 346 14.04 -22.74 4.13
CA GLY A 346 13.67 -24.04 4.70
C GLY A 346 14.83 -25.03 4.77
N ASN A 347 15.90 -24.80 4.00
CA ASN A 347 17.07 -25.68 3.94
C ASN A 347 18.28 -25.16 4.73
N ILE A 348 18.17 -23.98 5.37
CA ILE A 348 19.27 -23.34 6.08
C ILE A 348 19.02 -23.45 7.57
N ALA A 349 19.89 -24.15 8.29
CA ALA A 349 19.82 -24.29 9.74
C ALA A 349 20.47 -23.11 10.45
N ALA A 350 19.79 -22.59 11.48
CA ALA A 350 20.36 -21.61 12.41
C ALA A 350 21.54 -22.20 13.19
N ALA A 351 22.46 -21.34 13.64
CA ALA A 351 23.58 -21.77 14.47
C ALA A 351 23.11 -22.40 15.79
N THR A 352 23.80 -23.45 16.24
CA THR A 352 23.53 -24.09 17.52
C THR A 352 23.79 -23.12 18.67
N GLY A 353 22.79 -22.89 19.50
CA GLY A 353 22.90 -22.00 20.67
C GLY A 353 22.80 -20.51 20.33
N ALA A 354 22.24 -20.15 19.16
CA ALA A 354 21.90 -18.77 18.85
C ALA A 354 20.97 -18.18 19.93
N ASP A 355 21.30 -16.96 20.37
CA ASP A 355 20.52 -16.20 21.34
C ASP A 355 19.85 -15.02 20.62
N LEU A 356 18.52 -14.97 20.70
CA LEU A 356 17.67 -13.92 20.15
C LEU A 356 16.89 -13.17 21.24
N SER A 357 17.18 -13.43 22.51
CA SER A 357 16.35 -12.98 23.66
C SER A 357 16.29 -11.46 23.84
N THR A 358 17.22 -10.73 23.25
CA THR A 358 17.27 -9.26 23.29
C THR A 358 16.81 -8.62 21.98
N ASN A 359 16.61 -9.42 20.93
CA ASN A 359 16.25 -8.91 19.63
C ASN A 359 14.76 -8.61 19.52
N THR A 360 14.42 -7.55 18.80
CA THR A 360 13.03 -7.32 18.40
C THR A 360 12.64 -8.23 17.24
N ILE A 361 11.34 -8.37 17.00
CA ILE A 361 10.81 -9.16 15.87
C ILE A 361 11.45 -8.74 14.54
N LYS A 362 11.49 -7.43 14.24
CA LYS A 362 12.11 -6.92 12.99
C LYS A 362 13.61 -7.22 12.90
N GLU A 363 14.34 -7.16 14.00
CA GLU A 363 15.77 -7.53 14.03
C GLU A 363 15.95 -9.02 13.76
N VAL A 364 15.10 -9.90 14.33
CA VAL A 364 15.15 -11.33 14.03
C VAL A 364 14.90 -11.61 12.54
N LEU A 365 13.91 -10.96 11.94
CA LEU A 365 13.63 -11.07 10.50
C LEU A 365 14.81 -10.60 9.65
N GLN A 366 15.43 -9.49 10.03
CA GLN A 366 16.64 -8.98 9.39
C GLN A 366 17.79 -9.98 9.48
N LEU A 367 18.04 -10.56 10.66
CA LEU A 367 19.08 -11.57 10.87
C LEU A 367 18.80 -12.83 10.05
N CYS A 368 17.54 -13.28 9.96
CA CYS A 368 17.14 -14.38 9.11
C CYS A 368 17.43 -14.10 7.63
N ALA A 369 17.04 -12.93 7.12
CA ALA A 369 17.28 -12.54 5.73
C ALA A 369 18.78 -12.48 5.42
N ASN A 370 19.58 -11.84 6.27
CA ASN A 370 21.03 -11.76 6.13
C ASN A 370 21.71 -13.15 6.15
N ALA A 371 21.35 -14.02 7.11
CA ALA A 371 21.90 -15.38 7.19
C ALA A 371 21.53 -16.24 5.98
N ALA A 372 20.36 -15.98 5.38
CA ALA A 372 19.89 -16.64 4.17
C ALA A 372 20.45 -16.06 2.86
N CYS A 373 21.27 -15.00 2.91
CA CYS A 373 21.70 -14.24 1.72
C CYS A 373 20.51 -13.67 0.91
N CYS A 374 19.45 -13.28 1.62
CA CYS A 374 18.22 -12.72 1.10
C CYS A 374 18.11 -11.22 1.45
N VAL A 375 17.27 -10.52 0.71
CA VAL A 375 16.86 -9.13 0.99
C VAL A 375 15.57 -9.12 1.80
N LEU A 376 15.43 -8.15 2.71
CA LEU A 376 14.21 -7.86 3.45
C LEU A 376 13.65 -6.51 3.01
N TYR A 377 12.41 -6.47 2.53
CA TYR A 377 11.73 -5.23 2.14
C TYR A 377 10.21 -5.39 2.21
N GLN A 378 9.48 -4.26 2.20
CA GLN A 378 8.03 -4.25 1.99
C GLN A 378 7.74 -3.76 0.56
N ASP A 379 6.86 -4.44 -0.16
CA ASP A 379 6.39 -3.98 -1.46
C ASP A 379 5.29 -2.91 -1.35
N ARG A 380 4.86 -2.37 -2.49
CA ARG A 380 3.82 -1.32 -2.53
C ARG A 380 2.42 -1.80 -2.14
N ALA A 381 2.18 -3.11 -2.06
CA ALA A 381 0.93 -3.66 -1.54
C ALA A 381 0.95 -3.81 0.00
N GLY A 382 2.09 -3.53 0.63
CA GLY A 382 2.26 -3.67 2.07
C GLY A 382 2.70 -5.06 2.51
N VAL A 383 3.18 -5.91 1.60
CA VAL A 383 3.65 -7.27 1.90
C VAL A 383 5.16 -7.25 2.14
N PHE A 384 5.61 -7.83 3.25
CA PHE A 384 7.03 -8.04 3.53
C PHE A 384 7.56 -9.26 2.78
N HIS A 385 8.74 -9.12 2.19
CA HIS A 385 9.41 -10.18 1.46
C HIS A 385 10.75 -10.50 2.11
N ILE A 386 11.02 -11.80 2.31
CA ILE A 386 12.37 -12.32 2.54
C ILE A 386 12.70 -13.27 1.40
N GLU A 387 13.47 -12.79 0.43
CA GLU A 387 13.78 -13.55 -0.78
C GLU A 387 15.16 -13.22 -1.36
N PRO A 388 15.73 -14.08 -2.23
CA PRO A 388 16.96 -13.77 -2.92
C PRO A 388 16.82 -12.51 -3.79
N LEU A 389 17.86 -11.68 -3.84
CA LEU A 389 17.87 -10.52 -4.71
C LEU A 389 17.63 -10.92 -6.17
N ALA A 390 16.52 -10.46 -6.75
CA ALA A 390 16.13 -10.76 -8.12
C ALA A 390 17.26 -10.42 -9.10
N ALA A 391 17.45 -11.24 -10.13
CA ALA A 391 18.40 -10.97 -11.21
C ALA A 391 17.71 -10.24 -12.37
N GLY A 392 18.44 -9.38 -13.07
CA GLY A 392 17.94 -8.68 -14.26
C GLY A 392 18.05 -7.17 -14.16
N THR A 393 18.00 -6.50 -15.31
CA THR A 393 17.93 -5.03 -15.39
C THR A 393 16.52 -4.66 -15.86
N THR A 394 15.95 -3.65 -15.24
CA THR A 394 14.65 -3.09 -15.61
C THR A 394 14.68 -2.45 -17.01
N ASP A 395 13.52 -2.07 -17.52
CA ASP A 395 13.36 -1.32 -18.77
C ASP A 395 13.76 0.16 -18.63
N TYR A 396 14.15 0.62 -17.44
CA TYR A 396 14.41 2.01 -17.14
C TYR A 396 15.89 2.39 -17.25
N ALA A 397 16.13 3.60 -17.78
CA ALA A 397 17.45 4.19 -17.87
C ALA A 397 17.46 5.60 -17.28
N ILE A 398 18.42 5.85 -16.38
CA ILE A 398 18.76 7.19 -15.89
C ILE A 398 19.90 7.70 -16.77
N ASN A 399 19.66 8.76 -17.52
CA ASN A 399 20.59 9.30 -18.50
C ASN A 399 20.44 10.82 -18.62
N GLN A 400 21.25 11.45 -19.46
CA GLN A 400 21.26 12.92 -19.60
C GLN A 400 19.92 13.55 -20.00
N PHE A 401 19.00 12.78 -20.60
CA PHE A 401 17.68 13.26 -20.97
C PHE A 401 16.76 13.48 -19.77
N ASN A 402 16.81 12.57 -18.77
CA ASN A 402 15.94 12.64 -17.60
C ASN A 402 16.65 13.10 -16.33
N SER A 403 17.98 13.17 -16.30
CA SER A 403 18.71 13.70 -15.14
C SER A 403 18.79 15.22 -15.13
N TYR A 404 18.63 15.83 -13.95
CA TYR A 404 18.83 17.28 -13.77
C TYR A 404 20.31 17.65 -13.72
N GLN A 405 21.16 16.68 -13.39
CA GLN A 405 22.61 16.79 -13.35
C GLN A 405 23.24 15.42 -13.61
N ASN A 406 24.53 15.38 -13.97
CA ASN A 406 25.25 14.11 -14.10
C ASN A 406 25.31 13.38 -12.76
N SER A 407 25.23 12.05 -12.78
CA SER A 407 25.36 11.22 -11.58
C SER A 407 26.68 11.49 -10.85
N GLU A 408 26.60 11.66 -9.53
CA GLU A 408 27.77 11.68 -8.67
C GLU A 408 28.28 10.25 -8.47
N ILE A 409 29.60 10.10 -8.30
CA ILE A 409 30.23 8.80 -8.03
C ILE A 409 31.02 8.93 -6.74
N SER A 410 30.68 8.11 -5.75
CA SER A 410 31.47 7.93 -4.55
C SER A 410 32.11 6.54 -4.54
N LEU A 411 33.28 6.43 -3.91
CA LEU A 411 34.02 5.17 -3.78
C LEU A 411 34.11 4.79 -2.30
N SER A 412 33.54 3.64 -1.94
CA SER A 412 33.78 3.04 -0.64
C SER A 412 35.25 2.63 -0.49
N LYS A 413 35.69 2.31 0.72
CA LYS A 413 37.02 1.74 0.93
C LYS A 413 37.16 0.38 0.26
N GLN A 414 38.39 -0.01 -0.09
CA GLN A 414 38.64 -1.32 -0.65
C GLN A 414 38.31 -2.40 0.37
N LEU A 415 37.59 -3.44 -0.04
CA LEU A 415 37.35 -4.61 0.77
C LEU A 415 38.62 -5.48 0.79
N ARG A 416 39.12 -5.78 1.99
CA ARG A 416 40.24 -6.71 2.22
C ARG A 416 39.73 -8.10 2.55
N ALA A 417 38.76 -8.17 3.45
CA ALA A 417 38.18 -9.42 3.90
C ALA A 417 36.75 -9.23 4.39
N VAL A 418 35.98 -10.31 4.45
CA VAL A 418 34.71 -10.39 5.18
C VAL A 418 34.91 -11.33 6.36
N ASP A 419 34.57 -10.88 7.56
CA ASP A 419 34.72 -11.62 8.80
C ASP A 419 33.35 -11.81 9.44
N ILE A 420 32.98 -13.08 9.65
CA ILE A 420 31.71 -13.51 10.20
C ILE A 420 31.89 -13.78 11.69
N ASN A 421 31.04 -13.19 12.52
CA ASN A 421 30.94 -13.40 13.96
C ASN A 421 32.30 -13.40 14.68
N SER A 422 33.13 -12.39 14.39
CA SER A 422 34.44 -12.18 15.02
C SER A 422 35.37 -13.39 14.92
N GLY A 423 35.60 -13.88 13.70
CA GLY A 423 36.54 -14.97 13.44
C GLY A 423 35.94 -16.37 13.36
N GLN A 424 34.61 -16.51 13.36
CA GLN A 424 33.95 -17.79 13.04
C GLN A 424 34.35 -18.24 11.62
N TYR A 425 34.36 -17.30 10.67
CA TYR A 425 34.88 -17.52 9.33
C TYR A 425 35.37 -16.20 8.73
N THR A 426 36.54 -16.22 8.08
CA THR A 426 37.07 -15.03 7.40
C THR A 426 37.41 -15.34 5.95
N LEU A 427 36.75 -14.65 5.01
CA LEU A 427 37.08 -14.68 3.59
C LEU A 427 38.01 -13.52 3.25
N SER A 428 39.25 -13.81 2.84
CA SER A 428 40.16 -12.78 2.32
C SER A 428 39.94 -12.56 0.82
N VAL A 429 39.66 -11.32 0.42
CA VAL A 429 39.41 -10.93 -0.98
C VAL A 429 40.55 -10.11 -1.58
N ALA A 430 41.33 -9.42 -0.76
CA ALA A 430 42.47 -8.61 -1.19
C ALA A 430 43.55 -8.51 -0.09
N GLN A 431 44.73 -7.99 -0.45
CA GLN A 431 45.85 -7.80 0.49
C GLN A 431 45.76 -6.48 1.27
N VAL A 432 45.01 -5.50 0.75
CA VAL A 432 44.89 -4.14 1.30
C VAL A 432 43.41 -3.75 1.33
N GLY A 433 43.03 -2.98 2.35
CA GLY A 433 41.66 -2.52 2.55
C GLY A 433 41.14 -2.79 3.95
N ASP A 434 39.84 -2.60 4.13
CA ASP A 434 39.14 -2.81 5.40
C ASP A 434 38.50 -4.20 5.45
N THR A 435 38.37 -4.74 6.65
CA THR A 435 37.60 -5.97 6.88
C THR A 435 36.15 -5.59 7.18
N GLN A 436 35.21 -6.09 6.38
CA GLN A 436 33.79 -6.00 6.68
C GLN A 436 33.45 -6.99 7.78
N GLN A 437 32.92 -6.50 8.89
CA GLN A 437 32.45 -7.33 9.99
C GLN A 437 30.96 -7.61 9.81
N ILE A 438 30.55 -8.87 9.98
CA ILE A 438 29.15 -9.30 10.00
C ILE A 438 28.90 -9.97 11.36
N SER A 439 27.96 -9.44 12.12
CA SER A 439 27.55 -9.98 13.41
C SER A 439 26.11 -10.47 13.30
N ASN A 440 25.93 -11.77 13.20
CA ASN A 440 24.62 -12.40 13.09
C ASN A 440 24.64 -13.79 13.76
N PRO A 441 24.00 -13.94 14.93
CA PRO A 441 24.04 -15.19 15.70
C PRO A 441 23.38 -16.37 15.00
N LEU A 442 22.58 -16.14 13.94
CA LEU A 442 21.92 -17.20 13.20
C LEU A 442 22.82 -17.87 12.15
N ILE A 443 23.96 -17.27 11.81
CA ILE A 443 24.88 -17.84 10.80
C ILE A 443 25.61 -19.05 11.38
N SER A 444 25.23 -20.25 10.92
CA SER A 444 25.91 -21.50 11.25
C SER A 444 27.28 -21.63 10.55
N ASP A 445 28.15 -22.50 11.08
CA ASP A 445 29.49 -22.73 10.51
C ASP A 445 29.45 -23.17 9.03
N SER A 446 28.43 -23.94 8.65
CA SER A 446 28.22 -24.35 7.25
C SER A 446 27.76 -23.21 6.35
N GLN A 447 27.07 -22.21 6.91
CA GLN A 447 26.50 -21.09 6.18
C GLN A 447 27.47 -19.90 6.08
N ALA A 448 28.39 -19.75 7.04
CA ALA A 448 29.34 -18.65 7.10
C ALA A 448 30.16 -18.42 5.80
N PRO A 449 30.67 -19.45 5.10
CA PRO A 449 31.35 -19.26 3.82
C PRO A 449 30.45 -18.69 2.72
N VAL A 450 29.17 -19.08 2.70
CA VAL A 450 28.19 -18.63 1.70
C VAL A 450 27.89 -17.15 1.92
N VAL A 451 27.59 -16.77 3.16
CA VAL A 451 27.32 -15.37 3.53
C VAL A 451 28.55 -14.49 3.26
N ALA A 452 29.75 -14.94 3.65
CA ALA A 452 30.98 -14.18 3.40
C ALA A 452 31.23 -13.94 1.91
N GLN A 453 30.99 -14.94 1.06
CA GLN A 453 31.13 -14.80 -0.39
C GLN A 453 30.06 -13.89 -0.99
N TRP A 454 28.82 -13.98 -0.53
CA TRP A 454 27.72 -13.11 -0.96
C TRP A 454 28.01 -11.64 -0.64
N VAL A 455 28.41 -11.34 0.60
CA VAL A 455 28.84 -10.00 1.03
C VAL A 455 30.03 -9.51 0.19
N ALA A 456 31.02 -10.37 -0.04
CA ALA A 456 32.18 -10.03 -0.86
C ALA A 456 31.79 -9.66 -2.30
N ASN A 457 30.89 -10.42 -2.93
CA ASN A 457 30.43 -10.16 -4.30
C ASN A 457 29.80 -8.77 -4.42
N LEU A 458 28.97 -8.39 -3.45
CA LEU A 458 28.29 -7.10 -3.46
C LEU A 458 29.23 -5.93 -3.15
N LEU A 459 30.14 -6.09 -2.18
CA LEU A 459 30.98 -5.00 -1.68
C LEU A 459 32.29 -4.81 -2.45
N THR A 460 32.70 -5.77 -3.29
CA THR A 460 33.93 -5.68 -4.10
C THR A 460 33.87 -4.51 -5.08
N ASN A 461 32.70 -4.26 -5.69
CA ASN A 461 32.52 -3.04 -6.46
C ASN A 461 32.22 -1.87 -5.52
N ARG A 462 33.13 -0.90 -5.54
CA ARG A 462 33.18 0.20 -4.57
C ARG A 462 32.36 1.41 -4.99
N ARG A 463 31.81 1.40 -6.20
CA ARG A 463 31.14 2.55 -6.80
C ARG A 463 29.69 2.62 -6.34
N THR A 464 29.36 3.72 -5.68
CA THR A 464 27.99 4.15 -5.46
C THR A 464 27.71 5.34 -6.37
N LEU A 465 26.56 5.33 -7.03
CA LEU A 465 26.07 6.40 -7.88
C LEU A 465 24.86 7.04 -7.21
N SER A 466 24.79 8.36 -7.27
CA SER A 466 23.61 9.11 -6.83
C SER A 466 23.32 10.25 -7.79
N GLY A 467 22.09 10.77 -7.75
CA GLY A 467 21.71 11.91 -8.59
C GLY A 467 20.24 12.27 -8.47
N GLU A 468 19.90 13.40 -9.11
CA GLU A 468 18.53 13.90 -9.20
C GLU A 468 18.02 13.81 -10.65
N PHE A 469 16.76 13.45 -10.80
CA PHE A 469 16.16 13.20 -12.09
C PHE A 469 14.67 13.54 -12.12
N ARG A 470 14.15 13.78 -13.32
CA ARG A 470 12.71 13.82 -13.59
C ARG A 470 12.17 12.40 -13.40
N ALA A 471 11.50 12.20 -12.28
CA ALA A 471 11.14 10.87 -11.83
C ALA A 471 10.03 10.23 -12.66
N ASP A 472 10.29 9.00 -13.08
CA ASP A 472 9.25 8.02 -13.38
C ASP A 472 9.01 7.22 -12.09
N PRO A 473 7.86 7.39 -11.41
CA PRO A 473 7.66 6.89 -10.05
C PRO A 473 7.38 5.37 -9.99
N ARG A 474 7.89 4.60 -10.96
CA ARG A 474 7.83 3.14 -11.03
C ARG A 474 9.01 2.45 -10.35
N LEU A 475 10.12 3.16 -10.15
CA LEU A 475 11.32 2.60 -9.53
C LEU A 475 11.12 2.39 -8.03
N ASP A 476 11.64 1.29 -7.54
CA ASP A 476 11.73 0.94 -6.13
C ASP A 476 13.19 0.61 -5.79
N PRO A 477 13.61 0.64 -4.52
CA PRO A 477 14.88 0.02 -4.13
C PRO A 477 14.93 -1.44 -4.59
N LEU A 478 16.14 -1.95 -4.79
CA LEU A 478 16.47 -3.25 -5.39
C LEU A 478 16.24 -3.37 -6.90
N ASP A 479 15.64 -2.36 -7.55
CA ASP A 479 15.62 -2.30 -9.01
C ASP A 479 17.03 -2.06 -9.57
N ARG A 480 17.36 -2.75 -10.67
CA ARG A 480 18.57 -2.46 -11.44
C ARG A 480 18.23 -1.62 -12.64
N VAL A 481 18.84 -0.45 -12.74
CA VAL A 481 18.64 0.50 -13.84
C VAL A 481 19.93 0.70 -14.63
N VAL A 482 19.80 1.08 -15.89
CA VAL A 482 20.94 1.54 -16.68
C VAL A 482 21.21 3.00 -16.34
N ASN A 483 22.41 3.30 -15.82
CA ASN A 483 22.85 4.67 -15.63
C ASN A 483 23.90 5.03 -16.68
N THR A 484 23.64 6.08 -17.47
CA THR A 484 24.59 6.57 -18.48
C THR A 484 24.99 8.00 -18.18
N ASN A 485 26.30 8.21 -17.97
CA ASN A 485 26.91 9.53 -17.90
C ASN A 485 27.78 9.80 -19.14
N ASN A 486 28.45 10.95 -19.18
CA ASN A 486 29.32 11.34 -20.32
C ASN A 486 30.47 10.37 -20.64
N PHE A 487 30.85 9.50 -19.72
CA PHE A 487 32.08 8.70 -19.81
C PHE A 487 31.82 7.19 -19.81
N ALA A 488 30.71 6.74 -19.21
CA ALA A 488 30.40 5.33 -19.09
C ALA A 488 28.89 5.07 -18.91
N THR A 489 28.50 3.88 -19.32
CA THR A 489 27.24 3.24 -18.94
C THR A 489 27.52 2.19 -17.87
N SER A 490 26.74 2.18 -16.79
CA SER A 490 26.83 1.21 -15.70
C SER A 490 25.44 0.73 -15.32
N THR A 491 25.30 -0.55 -15.01
CA THR A 491 24.10 -1.05 -14.30
C THR A 491 24.21 -0.67 -12.84
N VAL A 492 23.15 -0.10 -12.27
CA VAL A 492 23.08 0.37 -10.88
C VAL A 492 21.94 -0.34 -10.18
N LEU A 493 22.24 -1.04 -9.10
CA LEU A 493 21.25 -1.54 -8.15
C LEU A 493 20.84 -0.38 -7.22
N VAL A 494 19.62 0.12 -7.37
CA VAL A 494 19.08 1.20 -6.55
C VAL A 494 18.95 0.70 -5.11
N THR A 495 19.47 1.43 -4.14
CA THR A 495 19.38 1.11 -2.71
C THR A 495 18.53 2.13 -1.95
N SER A 496 18.42 3.35 -2.48
CA SER A 496 17.54 4.39 -1.93
C SER A 496 16.92 5.20 -3.06
N ILE A 497 15.67 5.59 -2.87
CA ILE A 497 14.96 6.48 -3.79
C ILE A 497 14.02 7.39 -3.00
N THR A 498 13.99 8.67 -3.36
CA THR A 498 13.05 9.64 -2.82
C THR A 498 12.29 10.29 -3.95
N TYR A 499 10.97 10.27 -3.88
CA TYR A 499 10.07 11.04 -4.73
C TYR A 499 9.57 12.26 -3.97
N SER A 500 9.55 13.40 -4.63
CA SER A 500 8.86 14.60 -4.17
C SER A 500 7.89 15.09 -5.22
N TYR A 501 6.75 15.61 -4.77
CA TYR A 501 5.69 16.09 -5.63
C TYR A 501 5.24 17.48 -5.22
N GLY A 502 5.32 18.41 -6.16
CA GLY A 502 4.85 19.80 -6.05
C GLY A 502 4.14 20.26 -7.34
N GLY A 503 3.39 19.34 -7.97
CA GLY A 503 2.75 19.52 -9.28
C GLY A 503 3.40 18.73 -10.42
N ALA A 504 4.63 18.24 -10.22
CA ALA A 504 5.31 17.25 -11.04
C ALA A 504 6.28 16.43 -10.17
N PHE A 505 6.56 15.19 -10.57
CA PHE A 505 7.49 14.32 -9.83
C PHE A 505 8.96 14.72 -10.03
N ARG A 506 9.70 14.77 -8.93
CA ARG A 506 11.16 14.83 -8.88
C ARG A 506 11.68 13.66 -8.07
N GLY A 507 12.74 13.03 -8.56
CA GLY A 507 13.38 11.90 -7.91
C GLY A 507 14.81 12.21 -7.52
N SER A 508 15.25 11.67 -6.40
CA SER A 508 16.66 11.42 -6.11
C SER A 508 16.87 9.93 -5.88
N TYR A 509 18.04 9.42 -6.26
CA TYR A 509 18.38 8.02 -6.02
C TYR A 509 19.81 7.87 -5.52
N GLU A 510 20.06 6.77 -4.84
CA GLU A 510 21.38 6.22 -4.57
C GLU A 510 21.37 4.74 -4.96
N GLY A 511 22.48 4.23 -5.51
CA GLY A 511 22.61 2.82 -5.81
C GLY A 511 24.04 2.36 -6.10
N ARG A 512 24.28 1.06 -6.01
CA ARG A 512 25.59 0.44 -6.21
C ARG A 512 25.79 0.02 -7.66
N ALA A 513 26.92 0.37 -8.25
CA ALA A 513 27.25 -0.05 -9.61
C ALA A 513 27.62 -1.54 -9.64
N GLY A 514 27.16 -2.28 -10.66
CA GLY A 514 27.60 -3.65 -10.94
C GLY A 514 27.31 -4.68 -9.84
N ALA A 515 26.32 -4.37 -9.00
CA ALA A 515 25.72 -5.25 -8.00
C ALA A 515 24.54 -6.01 -8.59
#